data_AF-A0AAE4C544-F1
#
_entry.id   AF-A0AAE4C544-F1
#
_cell.length_a   1.000
_cell.length_b   1.000
_cell.length_c   1.000
_cell.angle_alpha   90.00
_cell.angle_beta   90.00
_cell.angle_gamma   90.00
#
_symmetry.space_group_name_H-M   'P 1'
#
loop_
_entity.id
_entity.type
_entity.pdbx_description
1 polymer ?
#
loop_
_entity_poly.entity_id
_entity_poly.type
_entity_poly.pdbx_seq_one_letter_code
_entity_poly.pdbx_strand_id
1 'polypeptide(L)'
;MAEARKAVYGDLVTSMRIENFFNEAPRTATDAMKRAEKSLKSAAYGYEKCMKAAGYPVKLGEAPKLAAEKWGQYRADGAPVHEEEKAMIRQDVACQKAENIREDVDNAVLDGLGSWARGNEEKIVELSTLTQESLERARKILSE
;
A
#
# COMPACT_ATOMS: atom_id res chain seq x y z
N MET A 1 -4.06 -35.04 -0.92
CA MET A 1 -3.70 -33.66 -1.33
C MET A 1 -3.30 -33.57 -2.80
N ALA A 2 -2.30 -34.31 -3.28
CA ALA A 2 -1.85 -34.24 -4.68
C ALA A 2 -2.91 -34.67 -5.72
N GLU A 3 -3.67 -35.72 -5.44
CA GLU A 3 -4.75 -36.18 -6.33
C GLU A 3 -5.91 -35.20 -6.40
N ALA A 4 -6.34 -34.64 -5.26
CA ALA A 4 -7.36 -33.58 -5.24
C ALA A 4 -6.93 -32.34 -6.03
N ARG A 5 -5.64 -31.96 -5.96
CA ARG A 5 -5.09 -30.86 -6.77
C ARG A 5 -5.09 -31.19 -8.26
N LYS A 6 -4.74 -32.42 -8.66
CA LYS A 6 -4.85 -32.85 -10.06
C LYS A 6 -6.29 -32.85 -10.56
N ALA A 7 -7.24 -33.29 -9.74
CA ALA A 7 -8.66 -33.30 -10.10
C ALA A 7 -9.20 -31.89 -10.36
N VAL A 8 -8.79 -30.90 -9.55
CA VAL A 8 -9.24 -29.51 -9.70
C VAL A 8 -8.45 -28.76 -10.78
N TYR A 9 -7.12 -28.84 -10.75
CA TYR A 9 -6.24 -28.01 -11.59
C TYR A 9 -5.79 -28.71 -12.89
N GLY A 10 -6.19 -29.96 -13.12
CA GLY A 10 -5.75 -30.78 -14.25
C GLY A 10 -4.37 -31.42 -14.04
N ASP A 11 -3.42 -30.65 -13.51
CA ASP A 11 -2.09 -31.15 -13.15
C ASP A 11 -1.46 -30.38 -11.98
N LEU A 12 -0.38 -30.94 -11.43
CA LEU A 12 0.31 -30.38 -10.26
C LEU A 12 1.09 -29.10 -10.60
N VAL A 13 1.69 -29.01 -11.78
CA VAL A 13 2.48 -27.87 -12.27
C VAL A 13 1.57 -26.65 -12.41
N THR A 14 0.39 -26.82 -12.97
CA THR A 14 -0.65 -25.78 -13.06
C THR A 14 -1.04 -25.28 -11.67
N SER A 15 -1.28 -26.17 -10.70
CA SER A 15 -1.59 -25.76 -9.32
C SER A 15 -0.45 -24.93 -8.70
N MET A 16 0.80 -25.33 -8.94
CA MET A 16 1.96 -24.61 -8.41
C MET A 16 2.17 -23.26 -9.11
N ARG A 17 1.93 -23.15 -10.41
CA ARG A 17 2.03 -21.89 -11.17
C ARG A 17 1.01 -20.86 -10.67
N ILE A 18 -0.23 -21.31 -10.44
CA ILE A 18 -1.29 -20.47 -9.87
C ILE A 18 -0.92 -20.02 -8.45
N GLU A 19 -0.52 -20.94 -7.57
CA GLU A 19 -0.12 -20.61 -6.20
C GLU A 19 1.08 -19.67 -6.13
N ASN A 20 2.10 -19.89 -6.95
CA ASN A 20 3.28 -19.04 -6.99
C ASN A 20 2.95 -17.62 -7.46
N PHE A 21 2.07 -17.48 -8.45
CA PHE A 21 1.64 -16.17 -8.92
C PHE A 21 0.87 -15.39 -7.85
N PHE A 22 0.00 -16.05 -7.09
CA PHE A 22 -0.68 -15.43 -5.95
C PHE A 22 0.30 -14.97 -4.87
N ASN A 23 1.44 -15.65 -4.70
CA ASN A 23 2.49 -15.26 -3.77
C ASN A 23 3.42 -14.15 -4.31
N GLU A 24 3.54 -14.01 -5.62
CA GLU A 24 4.34 -12.98 -6.27
C GLU A 24 3.68 -11.60 -6.20
N ALA A 25 2.35 -11.51 -6.40
CA ALA A 25 1.65 -10.22 -6.44
C ALA A 25 1.80 -9.38 -5.15
N PRO A 26 1.67 -9.94 -3.92
CA PRO A 26 1.91 -9.19 -2.68
C PRO A 26 3.37 -8.73 -2.52
N ARG A 27 4.35 -9.48 -3.06
CA ARG A 27 5.76 -9.08 -3.04
C ARG A 27 6.00 -7.85 -3.90
N THR A 28 5.32 -7.73 -5.04
CA THR A 28 5.37 -6.53 -5.89
C THR A 28 4.93 -5.28 -5.14
N ALA A 29 3.82 -5.35 -4.38
CA ALA A 29 3.38 -4.23 -3.55
C ALA A 29 4.44 -3.85 -2.51
N THR A 30 5.11 -4.85 -1.91
CA THR A 30 6.20 -4.62 -0.95
C THR A 30 7.40 -3.92 -1.61
N ASP A 31 7.78 -4.32 -2.82
CA ASP A 31 8.90 -3.71 -3.54
C ASP A 31 8.56 -2.33 -4.13
N ALA A 32 7.30 -2.06 -4.43
CA ALA A 32 6.80 -0.72 -4.75
C ALA A 32 6.92 0.20 -3.53
N MET A 33 6.55 -0.28 -2.34
CA MET A 33 6.71 0.48 -1.08
C MET A 33 8.17 0.77 -0.73
N LYS A 34 9.10 -0.17 -0.96
CA LYS A 34 10.55 0.10 -0.80
C LYS A 34 11.06 1.20 -1.74
N ARG A 35 10.52 1.29 -2.96
CA ARG A 35 10.84 2.37 -3.89
C ARG A 35 10.30 3.71 -3.41
N ALA A 36 9.07 3.73 -2.90
CA ALA A 36 8.49 4.91 -2.26
C ALA A 36 9.32 5.38 -1.05
N GLU A 37 9.87 4.46 -0.24
CA GLU A 37 10.73 4.80 0.91
C GLU A 37 11.96 5.65 0.53
N LYS A 38 12.56 5.39 -0.63
CA LYS A 38 13.70 6.19 -1.12
C LYS A 38 13.28 7.61 -1.49
N SER A 39 12.15 7.78 -2.17
CA SER A 39 11.60 9.10 -2.50
C SER A 39 11.20 9.87 -1.24
N LEU A 40 10.61 9.17 -0.27
CA LEU A 40 10.23 9.73 1.03
C LEU A 40 11.40 10.28 1.84
N LYS A 41 12.61 9.71 1.75
CA LYS A 41 13.78 10.24 2.47
C LYS A 41 14.15 11.66 2.07
N SER A 42 14.01 12.01 0.79
CA SER A 42 14.31 13.36 0.32
C SER A 42 13.23 14.34 0.79
N ALA A 43 11.96 13.96 0.61
CA ALA A 43 10.82 14.76 1.01
C ALA A 43 10.72 14.94 2.54
N ALA A 44 11.18 13.96 3.32
CA ALA A 44 11.23 14.03 4.78
C ALA A 44 12.11 15.18 5.29
N TYR A 45 13.25 15.44 4.65
CA TYR A 45 14.13 16.54 5.06
C TYR A 45 13.49 17.91 4.83
N GLY A 46 12.87 18.12 3.66
CA GLY A 46 12.17 19.36 3.34
C GLY A 46 10.96 19.58 4.24
N TYR A 47 10.20 18.51 4.50
CA TYR A 47 9.08 18.51 5.43
C TYR A 47 9.51 18.90 6.84
N GLU A 48 10.57 18.27 7.37
CA GLU A 48 11.11 18.54 8.70
C GLU A 48 11.55 19.99 8.85
N LYS A 49 12.22 20.52 7.82
CA LYS A 49 12.64 21.93 7.78
C LYS A 49 11.43 22.88 7.76
N CYS A 50 10.41 22.56 6.97
CA CYS A 50 9.18 23.34 6.86
C CYS A 50 8.41 23.38 8.20
N MET A 51 8.23 22.24 8.85
CA MET A 51 7.55 22.15 10.14
C MET A 51 8.34 22.86 11.24
N LYS A 52 9.66 22.68 11.26
CA LYS A 52 10.54 23.36 12.22
C LYS A 52 10.50 24.88 12.07
N ALA A 53 10.44 25.40 10.85
CA ALA A 53 10.33 26.84 10.59
C ALA A 53 9.02 27.44 11.14
N ALA A 54 7.95 26.64 11.19
CA ALA A 54 6.67 27.02 11.79
C ALA A 54 6.59 26.77 13.31
N GLY A 55 7.69 26.35 13.95
CA GLY A 55 7.75 26.11 15.39
C GLY A 55 7.34 24.70 15.83
N TYR A 56 7.20 23.76 14.89
CA TYR A 56 6.84 22.37 15.17
C TYR A 56 8.03 21.42 14.86
N PRO A 57 8.84 21.05 15.86
CA PRO A 57 10.01 20.19 15.64
C PRO A 57 9.60 18.71 15.56
N VAL A 58 9.00 18.31 14.44
CA VAL A 58 8.53 16.93 14.20
C VAL A 58 9.17 16.33 12.97
N LYS A 59 9.40 15.01 12.99
CA LYS A 59 9.72 14.25 11.78
C LYS A 59 8.48 13.92 10.98
N LEU A 60 8.67 13.50 9.73
CA LEU A 60 7.58 13.01 8.90
C LEU A 60 6.86 11.86 9.61
N GLY A 61 5.54 12.00 9.77
CA GLY A 61 4.70 11.04 10.50
C GLY A 61 4.60 11.25 12.02
N GLU A 62 5.39 12.15 12.62
CA GLU A 62 5.35 12.41 14.07
C GLU A 62 4.39 13.55 14.47
N ALA A 63 3.84 14.30 13.49
CA ALA A 63 2.89 15.39 13.75
C ALA A 63 1.67 14.97 14.60
N PRO A 64 1.01 13.81 14.35
CA PRO A 64 -0.10 13.36 15.19
C PRO A 64 0.31 13.08 16.64
N LYS A 65 1.53 12.58 16.86
CA LYS A 65 2.06 12.31 18.20
C LYS A 65 2.24 13.60 18.99
N LEU A 66 2.87 14.62 18.38
CA LEU A 66 3.01 15.92 19.02
C LEU A 66 1.64 16.56 19.31
N ALA A 67 0.67 16.41 18.40
CA ALA A 67 -0.67 16.92 18.62
C ALA A 67 -1.38 16.24 19.81
N ALA A 68 -1.24 14.91 19.92
CA ALA A 68 -1.79 14.16 21.04
C ALA A 68 -1.14 14.56 22.39
N GLU A 69 0.17 14.77 22.40
CA GLU A 69 0.93 15.20 23.58
C GLU A 69 0.56 16.61 24.03
N LYS A 70 0.36 17.55 23.10
CA LYS A 70 0.06 18.95 23.42
C LYS A 70 -1.41 19.23 23.71
N TRP A 71 -2.32 18.64 22.95
CA TRP A 71 -3.75 19.00 22.97
C TRP A 71 -4.68 17.80 23.18
N GLY A 72 -4.19 16.57 23.02
CA GLY A 72 -5.02 15.36 23.10
C GLY A 72 -5.31 14.85 24.52
N GLN A 73 -4.40 15.03 25.48
CA GLN A 73 -4.49 14.41 26.81
C GLN A 73 -5.70 14.86 27.66
N TYR A 74 -6.28 16.03 27.39
CA TYR A 74 -7.35 16.63 28.22
C TYR A 74 -8.57 17.07 27.42
N ARG A 75 -8.70 16.63 26.15
CA ARG A 75 -9.84 17.00 25.32
C ARG A 75 -11.04 16.10 25.67
N ALA A 76 -12.12 16.70 26.15
CA ALA A 76 -13.38 15.99 26.35
C ALA A 76 -13.95 15.45 25.01
N ASP A 77 -14.68 14.34 25.05
CA ASP A 77 -15.31 13.78 23.86
C ASP A 77 -16.23 14.81 23.19
N GLY A 78 -16.05 15.01 21.89
CA GLY A 78 -16.81 15.99 21.10
C GLY A 78 -16.38 17.45 21.29
N ALA A 79 -15.40 17.75 22.15
CA ALA A 79 -14.88 19.10 22.27
C ALA A 79 -14.14 19.53 20.99
N PRO A 80 -14.24 20.81 20.60
CA PRO A 80 -13.60 21.30 19.40
C PRO A 80 -12.07 21.22 19.50
N VAL A 81 -11.44 20.97 18.35
CA VAL A 81 -9.98 21.02 18.15
C VAL A 81 -9.46 22.40 18.53
N HIS A 82 -8.36 22.47 19.29
CA HIS A 82 -7.75 23.74 19.68
C HIS A 82 -7.27 24.52 18.45
N GLU A 83 -7.32 25.86 18.47
CA GLU A 83 -6.89 26.68 17.31
C GLU A 83 -5.41 26.47 16.96
N GLU A 84 -4.56 26.22 17.95
CA GLU A 84 -3.15 25.90 17.75
C GLU A 84 -2.95 24.53 17.11
N GLU A 85 -3.78 23.55 17.47
CA GLU A 85 -3.82 22.21 16.85
C GLU A 85 -4.28 22.33 15.38
N LYS A 86 -5.31 23.15 15.10
CA LYS A 86 -5.74 23.46 13.73
C LYS A 86 -4.64 24.13 12.91
N ALA A 87 -3.91 25.08 13.49
CA ALA A 87 -2.80 25.75 12.84
C ALA A 87 -1.69 24.74 12.49
N MET A 88 -1.37 23.84 13.42
CA MET A 88 -0.40 22.77 13.17
C MET A 88 -0.86 21.83 12.06
N ILE A 89 -2.13 21.40 12.05
CA ILE A 89 -2.68 20.53 11.00
C ILE A 89 -2.58 21.22 9.63
N ARG A 90 -2.93 22.51 9.53
CA ARG A 90 -2.81 23.27 8.27
C ARG A 90 -1.37 23.34 7.80
N GLN A 91 -0.43 23.55 8.73
CA GLN A 91 0.99 23.61 8.42
C GLN A 91 1.53 22.24 7.97
N ASP A 92 1.15 21.17 8.65
CA ASP A 92 1.50 19.79 8.29
C ASP A 92 1.07 19.48 6.85
N VAL A 93 -0.20 19.76 6.52
CA VAL A 93 -0.73 19.60 5.16
C VAL A 93 0.04 20.45 4.15
N ALA A 94 0.35 21.71 4.47
CA ALA A 94 1.09 22.60 3.59
C ALA A 94 2.52 22.10 3.34
N CYS A 95 3.22 21.62 4.37
CA CYS A 95 4.57 21.08 4.25
C CYS A 95 4.58 19.77 3.46
N GLN A 96 3.63 18.86 3.70
CA GLN A 96 3.52 17.64 2.91
C GLN A 96 3.23 17.92 1.43
N LYS A 97 2.42 18.95 1.14
CA LYS A 97 2.13 19.38 -0.23
C LYS A 97 3.33 20.03 -0.90
N ALA A 98 4.08 20.87 -0.18
CA ALA A 98 5.28 21.53 -0.73
C ALA A 98 6.35 20.51 -1.17
N GLU A 99 6.42 19.37 -0.47
CA GLU A 99 7.35 18.28 -0.73
C GLU A 99 6.73 17.15 -1.57
N ASN A 100 5.54 17.34 -2.14
CA ASN A 100 4.82 16.36 -2.97
C ASN A 100 4.72 14.95 -2.36
N ILE A 101 4.74 14.81 -1.04
CA ILE A 101 4.87 13.51 -0.35
C ILE A 101 3.81 12.51 -0.78
N ARG A 102 2.55 12.95 -0.85
CA ARG A 102 1.45 12.09 -1.26
C ARG A 102 1.59 11.64 -2.71
N GLU A 103 1.86 12.58 -3.60
CA GLU A 103 1.97 12.30 -5.03
C GLU A 103 3.16 11.39 -5.33
N ASP A 104 4.30 11.59 -4.65
CA ASP A 104 5.47 10.72 -4.78
C ASP A 104 5.22 9.29 -4.30
N VAL A 105 4.47 9.13 -3.20
CA VAL A 105 4.06 7.80 -2.71
C VAL A 105 3.07 7.16 -3.67
N ASP A 106 2.03 7.88 -4.08
CA ASP A 106 1.01 7.38 -4.99
C ASP A 106 1.66 6.97 -6.33
N ASN A 107 2.52 7.82 -6.90
CA ASN A 107 3.24 7.51 -8.14
C ASN A 107 4.19 6.32 -7.98
N ALA A 108 4.99 6.26 -6.91
CA ALA A 108 5.91 5.13 -6.71
C ALA A 108 5.17 3.79 -6.56
N VAL A 109 4.01 3.80 -5.90
CA VAL A 109 3.16 2.62 -5.74
C VAL A 109 2.49 2.26 -7.06
N LEU A 110 1.84 3.22 -7.72
CA LEU A 110 1.11 3.01 -8.97
C LEU A 110 2.03 2.62 -10.13
N ASP A 111 3.20 3.25 -10.26
CA ASP A 111 4.20 2.89 -11.27
C ASP A 111 4.77 1.50 -11.01
N GLY A 112 5.03 1.16 -9.75
CA GLY A 112 5.50 -0.16 -9.36
C GLY A 112 4.52 -1.27 -9.72
N LEU A 113 3.24 -1.08 -9.35
CA LEU A 113 2.16 -2.01 -9.65
C LEU A 113 1.86 -2.07 -11.16
N GLY A 114 1.78 -0.91 -11.82
CA GLY A 114 1.48 -0.81 -13.24
C GLY A 114 2.59 -1.36 -14.14
N SER A 115 3.86 -1.18 -13.77
CA SER A 115 4.98 -1.78 -14.49
C SER A 115 5.03 -3.29 -14.32
N TRP A 116 4.74 -3.79 -13.11
CA TRP A 116 4.64 -5.23 -12.89
C TRP A 116 3.48 -5.85 -13.65
N ALA A 117 2.30 -5.22 -13.63
CA ALA A 117 1.13 -5.71 -14.34
C ALA A 117 1.39 -5.81 -15.85
N ARG A 118 1.97 -4.75 -16.46
CA ARG A 118 2.36 -4.77 -17.87
C ARG A 118 3.42 -5.84 -18.18
N GLY A 119 4.43 -5.98 -17.32
CA GLY A 119 5.46 -7.00 -17.49
C GLY A 119 4.99 -8.45 -17.28
N ASN A 120 3.78 -8.64 -16.73
CA ASN A 120 3.20 -9.95 -16.47
C ASN A 120 1.86 -10.16 -17.20
N GLU A 121 1.52 -9.32 -18.17
CA GLU A 121 0.21 -9.34 -18.84
C GLU A 121 -0.13 -10.72 -19.42
N GLU A 122 0.78 -11.32 -20.19
CA GLU A 122 0.60 -12.65 -20.77
C GLU A 122 0.39 -13.72 -19.68
N LYS A 123 1.18 -13.65 -18.60
CA LYS A 123 1.07 -14.56 -17.45
C LYS A 123 -0.25 -14.39 -16.70
N ILE A 124 -0.75 -13.16 -16.57
CA ILE A 124 -2.05 -12.85 -15.96
C ILE A 124 -3.18 -13.48 -16.78
N VAL A 125 -3.16 -13.31 -18.10
CA VAL A 125 -4.18 -13.87 -19.01
C VAL A 125 -4.15 -15.39 -19.01
N GLU A 126 -2.96 -15.99 -19.08
CA GLU A 126 -2.77 -17.45 -19.01
C GLU A 126 -3.35 -18.01 -17.70
N LEU A 127 -2.98 -17.43 -16.56
CA LEU A 127 -3.43 -17.90 -15.25
C LEU A 127 -4.91 -17.65 -15.00
N SER A 128 -5.48 -16.56 -15.54
CA SER A 128 -6.92 -16.32 -15.48
C SER A 128 -7.69 -17.43 -16.18
N THR A 129 -7.23 -17.85 -17.37
CA THR A 129 -7.81 -18.96 -18.12
C THR A 129 -7.73 -20.27 -17.34
N LEU A 130 -6.54 -20.62 -16.85
CA LEU A 130 -6.32 -21.84 -16.05
C LEU A 130 -7.15 -21.85 -14.77
N THR A 131 -7.34 -20.70 -14.13
CA THR A 131 -8.19 -20.56 -12.93
C THR A 131 -9.66 -20.78 -13.26
N GLN A 132 -10.16 -20.25 -14.38
CA GLN A 132 -11.54 -20.48 -14.83
C GLN A 132 -11.78 -21.96 -15.13
N GLU A 133 -10.89 -22.61 -15.87
CA GLU A 133 -10.98 -24.06 -16.12
C GLU A 133 -10.98 -24.87 -14.83
N SER A 134 -10.15 -24.49 -13.86
CA SER A 134 -10.08 -25.16 -12.56
C SER A 134 -11.36 -24.98 -11.75
N LEU A 135 -11.98 -23.80 -11.81
CA LEU A 135 -13.30 -23.54 -11.20
C LEU A 135 -14.40 -24.38 -11.85
N GLU A 136 -14.38 -24.53 -13.17
CA GLU A 136 -15.33 -25.39 -13.88
C GLU A 136 -15.19 -26.86 -13.48
N ARG A 137 -13.94 -27.37 -13.39
CA ARG A 137 -13.66 -28.73 -12.91
C ARG A 137 -14.13 -28.92 -11.47
N ALA A 138 -13.82 -27.97 -10.59
CA ALA A 138 -14.25 -28.02 -9.19
C ALA A 138 -15.78 -28.02 -9.05
N ARG A 139 -16.49 -27.20 -9.85
CA ARG A 139 -17.96 -27.18 -9.84
C ARG A 139 -18.57 -28.51 -10.26
N LYS A 140 -18.01 -29.17 -11.29
CA LYS A 140 -18.45 -30.51 -11.72
C LYS A 140 -18.30 -31.53 -10.59
N ILE A 141 -17.13 -31.55 -9.95
CA ILE A 141 -16.86 -32.45 -8.81
C ILE A 141 -17.83 -32.21 -7.65
N LEU A 142 -18.20 -30.95 -7.37
CA LEU A 142 -19.14 -30.61 -6.28
C LEU A 142 -20.62 -30.86 -6.62
N SER A 143 -20.95 -31.02 -7.90
CA SER A 143 -22.31 -31.29 -8.38
C SER A 143 -22.61 -32.78 -8.63
N GLU A 144 -21.59 -33.63 -8.52
CA GLU A 144 -21.68 -35.10 -8.50
C GLU A 144 -21.91 -35.61 -7.06
#